data_AF-A0A0A7KEG5-F1
#
_entry.id   AF-A0A0A7KEG5-F1
#
_cell.length_a   1.000
_cell.length_b   1.000
_cell.length_c   1.000
_cell.angle_alpha   90.00
_cell.angle_beta   90.00
_cell.angle_gamma   90.00
#
_symmetry.space_group_name_H-M   'P 1'
#
loop_
_entity.id
_entity.type
_entity.pdbx_description
1 polymer ?
#
loop_
_entity_poly.entity_id
_entity_poly.type
_entity_poly.pdbx_seq_one_letter_code
_entity_poly.pdbx_strand_id
1 'polypeptide(L)'
;MSDAPLDVSKLLQSILRHDRKLNTFKMALIRALNDTALNFAALHGRGHGVAVPLRVIAEWWLGYYWPFMDADQPVMQGPCVIRDGKQRQDVAFRHDLTELKALWRQTPFGSNRPSDGAVLVSEMKGNADTPAYTTALHRKYAQTLRIMAKCVEQPITYSGGSNEQYAVFSRQKRLDELSESVVALPGSALNDLCIVIPDAMWVGWPQKLDGFE
;
A
#
# COMPACT_ATOMS: atom_id res chain seq x y z
N MET A 1 16.49 13.46 26.92
CA MET A 1 15.34 12.56 26.69
C MET A 1 15.91 11.27 26.12
N SER A 2 15.50 10.13 26.67
CA SER A 2 16.11 8.82 26.41
C SER A 2 15.92 8.39 24.94
N ASP A 3 17.01 8.32 24.17
CA ASP A 3 17.12 7.64 22.87
C ASP A 3 17.21 6.13 23.10
N ALA A 4 16.13 5.54 23.64
CA ALA A 4 16.00 4.10 23.56
C ALA A 4 15.75 3.74 22.08
N PRO A 5 16.53 2.82 21.48
CA PRO A 5 16.31 2.41 20.09
C PRO A 5 14.87 1.90 19.94
N LEU A 6 14.18 2.39 18.92
CA LEU A 6 12.80 2.03 18.64
C LEU A 6 12.70 0.52 18.37
N ASP A 7 12.06 -0.21 19.28
CA ASP A 7 11.84 -1.65 19.12
C ASP A 7 10.70 -1.90 18.13
N VAL A 8 11.08 -2.12 16.87
CA VAL A 8 10.17 -2.40 15.76
C VAL A 8 9.22 -3.58 16.06
N SER A 9 9.67 -4.59 16.82
CA SER A 9 8.78 -5.72 17.16
C SER A 9 7.68 -5.30 18.12
N LYS A 10 8.00 -4.52 19.16
CA LYS A 10 6.99 -3.99 20.08
C LYS A 10 6.03 -3.05 19.37
N LEU A 11 6.53 -2.26 18.43
CA LEU A 11 5.69 -1.38 17.62
C LEU A 11 4.71 -2.16 16.75
N LEU A 12 5.20 -3.16 16.01
CA LEU A 12 4.35 -4.04 15.20
C LEU A 12 3.32 -4.75 16.06
N GLN A 13 3.74 -5.33 17.19
CA GLN A 13 2.82 -5.95 18.15
C GLN A 13 1.76 -4.96 18.65
N SER A 14 2.12 -3.69 18.89
CA SER A 14 1.16 -2.67 19.28
C SER A 14 0.14 -2.38 18.16
N ILE A 15 0.59 -2.19 16.91
CA ILE A 15 -0.33 -1.95 15.78
C ILE A 15 -1.34 -3.10 15.64
N LEU A 16 -0.87 -4.34 15.80
CA LEU A 16 -1.68 -5.55 15.66
C LEU A 16 -2.60 -5.79 16.87
N ARG A 17 -2.13 -5.58 18.11
CA ARG A 17 -2.94 -5.74 19.33
C ARG A 17 -4.11 -4.76 19.38
N HIS A 18 -3.94 -3.56 18.82
CA HIS A 18 -4.99 -2.55 18.76
C HIS A 18 -5.90 -2.71 17.52
N ASP A 19 -5.76 -3.80 16.76
CA ASP A 19 -6.64 -4.08 15.64
C ASP A 19 -7.90 -4.84 16.06
N ARG A 20 -8.94 -4.09 16.43
CA ARG A 20 -10.24 -4.64 16.86
C ARG A 20 -11.22 -4.88 15.71
N LYS A 21 -10.90 -4.44 14.48
CA LYS A 21 -11.83 -4.54 13.34
C LYS A 21 -11.42 -5.72 12.45
N LEU A 22 -12.41 -6.52 12.04
CA LEU A 22 -12.19 -7.68 11.16
C LEU A 22 -11.67 -7.30 9.76
N ASN A 23 -11.92 -6.06 9.32
CA ASN A 23 -11.61 -5.55 7.98
C ASN A 23 -10.65 -4.35 8.02
N THR A 24 -9.50 -4.45 8.69
CA THR A 24 -8.51 -3.39 8.54
C THR A 24 -7.50 -3.69 7.46
N PHE A 25 -7.01 -2.60 6.88
CA PHE A 25 -5.90 -2.62 5.95
C PHE A 25 -4.54 -2.52 6.67
N LYS A 26 -4.47 -2.69 8.00
CA LYS A 26 -3.22 -2.52 8.76
C LYS A 26 -2.18 -3.58 8.39
N MET A 27 -2.60 -4.84 8.23
CA MET A 27 -1.71 -5.91 7.76
C MET A 27 -1.20 -5.64 6.35
N ALA A 28 -2.07 -5.19 5.44
CA ALA A 28 -1.68 -4.83 4.08
C ALA A 28 -0.71 -3.63 4.06
N LEU A 29 -0.89 -2.65 4.95
CA LEU A 29 0.04 -1.53 5.12
C LEU A 29 1.41 -2.00 5.59
N ILE A 30 1.47 -2.79 6.68
CA ILE A 30 2.74 -3.31 7.22
C ILE A 30 3.47 -4.13 6.16
N ARG A 31 2.75 -5.02 5.46
CA ARG A 31 3.32 -5.85 4.38
C ARG A 31 3.89 -4.98 3.25
N ALA A 32 3.13 -4.00 2.77
CA ALA A 32 3.57 -3.11 1.69
C ALA A 32 4.76 -2.25 2.09
N LEU A 33 4.84 -1.81 3.35
CA LEU A 33 5.99 -1.05 3.85
C LEU A 33 7.25 -1.93 3.94
N ASN A 34 7.10 -3.18 4.40
CA ASN A 34 8.17 -4.17 4.41
C ASN A 34 8.65 -4.50 2.99
N ASP A 35 7.74 -4.82 2.07
CA ASP A 35 8.08 -5.15 0.67
C ASP A 35 8.74 -3.94 -0.03
N THR A 36 8.31 -2.72 0.28
CA THR A 36 8.99 -1.50 -0.17
C THR A 36 10.40 -1.40 0.40
N ALA A 37 10.60 -1.57 1.71
CA ALA A 37 11.92 -1.49 2.32
C ALA A 37 12.89 -2.57 1.78
N LEU A 38 12.39 -3.78 1.52
CA LEU A 38 13.16 -4.86 0.89
C LEU A 38 13.56 -4.51 -0.57
N ASN A 39 12.63 -3.98 -1.36
CA ASN A 39 12.94 -3.56 -2.74
C ASN A 39 13.94 -2.41 -2.81
N PHE A 40 14.07 -1.62 -1.75
CA PHE A 40 14.99 -0.49 -1.64
C PHE A 40 15.96 -0.68 -0.47
N ALA A 41 16.43 -1.91 -0.22
CA ALA A 41 17.27 -2.24 0.94
C ALA A 41 18.59 -1.46 1.01
N ALA A 42 19.11 -0.99 -0.13
CA ALA A 42 20.31 -0.15 -0.18
C ALA A 42 20.05 1.32 0.23
N LEU A 43 18.79 1.75 0.29
CA LEU A 43 18.41 3.11 0.63
C LEU A 43 18.43 3.31 2.15
N HIS A 44 19.02 4.42 2.60
CA HIS A 44 19.11 4.76 4.02
C HIS A 44 18.59 6.19 4.22
N GLY A 45 17.79 6.40 5.28
CA GLY A 45 17.19 7.70 5.58
C GLY A 45 18.13 8.73 6.22
N ARG A 46 19.39 8.35 6.48
CA ARG A 46 20.47 9.23 6.98
C ARG A 46 20.09 9.98 8.27
N GLY A 47 19.34 9.32 9.16
CA GLY A 47 18.86 9.88 10.42
C GLY A 47 17.55 10.67 10.29
N HIS A 48 17.03 10.88 9.09
CA HIS A 48 15.82 11.69 8.83
C HIS A 48 14.62 10.87 8.31
N GLY A 49 14.81 9.56 8.09
CA GLY A 49 13.79 8.70 7.54
C GLY A 49 13.74 8.68 6.02
N VAL A 50 12.92 7.77 5.51
CA VAL A 50 12.67 7.59 4.09
C VAL A 50 11.23 8.01 3.78
N ALA A 51 11.07 8.91 2.81
CA ALA A 51 9.75 9.28 2.30
C ALA A 51 9.25 8.23 1.30
N VAL A 52 8.14 7.57 1.66
CA VAL A 52 7.47 6.56 0.85
C VAL A 52 6.18 7.15 0.26
N PRO A 53 6.05 7.28 -1.06
CA PRO A 53 4.80 7.70 -1.70
C PRO A 53 3.66 6.72 -1.44
N LEU A 54 2.47 7.23 -1.11
CA LEU A 54 1.26 6.41 -0.95
C LEU A 54 0.92 5.62 -2.22
N ARG A 55 1.27 6.16 -3.40
CA ARG A 55 1.13 5.46 -4.69
C ARG A 55 1.90 4.15 -4.71
N VAL A 56 3.11 4.09 -4.16
CA VAL A 56 3.92 2.86 -4.10
C VAL A 56 3.26 1.82 -3.20
N ILE A 57 2.67 2.24 -2.08
CA ILE A 57 1.90 1.35 -1.20
C ILE A 57 0.63 0.84 -1.93
N ALA A 58 -0.05 1.71 -2.66
CA ALA A 58 -1.24 1.33 -3.44
C ALA A 58 -0.92 0.32 -4.56
N GLU A 59 0.25 0.43 -5.20
CA GLU A 59 0.72 -0.53 -6.20
C GLU A 59 0.93 -1.92 -5.60
N TRP A 60 1.52 -2.01 -4.40
CA TRP A 60 1.61 -3.28 -3.68
C TRP A 60 0.24 -3.86 -3.36
N TRP A 61 -0.68 -3.03 -2.87
CA TRP A 61 -2.04 -3.46 -2.58
C TRP A 61 -2.76 -3.94 -3.83
N LEU A 62 -2.53 -3.34 -5.01
CA LEU A 62 -3.11 -3.80 -6.27
C LEU A 62 -2.72 -5.25 -6.52
N GLY A 63 -1.44 -5.60 -6.37
CA GLY A 63 -0.96 -6.98 -6.46
C GLY A 63 -1.58 -7.91 -5.41
N TYR A 64 -1.62 -7.49 -4.14
CA TYR A 64 -2.15 -8.31 -3.05
C TYR A 64 -3.64 -8.61 -3.19
N TYR A 65 -4.43 -7.62 -3.62
CA TYR A 65 -5.88 -7.73 -3.67
C TYR A 65 -6.40 -8.26 -5.00
N TRP A 66 -5.60 -8.26 -6.07
CA TRP A 66 -5.96 -8.80 -7.38
C TRP A 66 -6.67 -10.16 -7.39
N PRO A 67 -6.20 -11.20 -6.65
CA PRO A 67 -6.86 -12.50 -6.64
C PRO A 67 -8.26 -12.48 -6.04
N PHE A 68 -8.60 -11.49 -5.22
CA PHE A 68 -9.89 -11.43 -4.51
C PHE A 68 -10.98 -10.72 -5.30
N MET A 69 -10.62 -10.01 -6.38
CA MET A 69 -11.53 -9.14 -7.15
C MET A 69 -12.08 -9.78 -8.42
N ASP A 70 -12.18 -11.12 -8.45
CA ASP A 70 -12.88 -11.79 -9.55
C ASP A 70 -14.36 -11.36 -9.60
N ALA A 71 -14.87 -11.16 -10.80
CA ALA A 71 -16.23 -10.65 -11.02
C ALA A 71 -17.29 -11.73 -10.73
N ASP A 72 -16.97 -12.99 -11.03
CA ASP A 72 -17.91 -14.10 -10.96
C ASP A 72 -17.81 -14.83 -9.62
N GLN A 73 -16.59 -14.95 -9.08
CA GLN A 73 -16.31 -15.60 -7.80
C GLN A 73 -15.46 -14.71 -6.88
N PRO A 74 -16.02 -13.59 -6.38
CA PRO A 74 -15.28 -12.68 -5.51
C PRO A 74 -14.98 -13.32 -4.15
N VAL A 75 -13.77 -13.10 -3.65
CA VAL A 75 -13.45 -13.38 -2.24
C VAL A 75 -13.74 -12.13 -1.43
N MET A 76 -14.72 -12.23 -0.54
CA MET A 76 -15.21 -11.11 0.26
C MET A 76 -14.34 -10.90 1.51
N GLN A 77 -14.06 -9.64 1.86
CA GLN A 77 -13.35 -9.33 3.11
C GLN A 77 -14.37 -8.95 4.20
N GLY A 78 -14.56 -9.83 5.18
CA GLY A 78 -15.42 -9.63 6.36
C GLY A 78 -16.93 -9.82 6.14
N PRO A 79 -17.76 -9.46 7.14
CA PRO A 79 -19.20 -9.70 7.10
C PRO A 79 -19.86 -8.87 6.02
N CYS A 80 -20.47 -9.51 5.02
CA CYS A 80 -21.26 -8.78 4.02
C CYS A 80 -22.64 -8.49 4.59
N VAL A 81 -22.90 -7.23 4.92
CA VAL A 81 -24.21 -6.80 5.44
C VAL A 81 -24.90 -5.94 4.38
N ILE A 82 -26.09 -6.35 3.96
CA ILE A 82 -26.95 -5.50 3.12
C ILE A 82 -27.65 -4.52 4.05
N ARG A 83 -27.41 -3.22 3.87
CA ARG A 83 -28.11 -2.14 4.58
C ARG A 83 -28.60 -1.11 3.57
N ASP A 84 -29.89 -0.81 3.61
CA ASP A 84 -30.56 0.10 2.67
C ASP A 84 -30.39 -0.31 1.19
N GLY A 85 -30.46 -1.61 0.92
CA GLY A 85 -30.27 -2.16 -0.44
C GLY A 85 -28.84 -2.07 -0.98
N LYS A 86 -27.88 -1.57 -0.18
CA LYS A 86 -26.46 -1.49 -0.54
C LYS A 86 -25.68 -2.51 0.27
N GLN A 87 -24.81 -3.26 -0.41
CA GLN A 87 -23.81 -4.07 0.25
C GLN A 87 -22.84 -3.14 0.99
N ARG A 88 -22.74 -3.32 2.31
CA ARG A 88 -21.80 -2.61 3.18
C ARG A 88 -20.75 -3.61 3.66
N GLN A 89 -19.60 -3.07 4.06
CA GLN A 89 -18.48 -3.78 4.71
C GLN A 89 -17.63 -4.70 3.81
N ASP A 90 -17.37 -4.28 2.58
CA ASP A 90 -16.39 -4.92 1.70
C ASP A 90 -15.27 -3.93 1.33
N VAL A 91 -14.29 -4.39 0.56
CA VAL A 91 -13.14 -3.60 0.11
C VAL A 91 -13.59 -2.43 -0.76
N ALA A 92 -13.26 -1.21 -0.31
CA ALA A 92 -13.77 0.03 -0.92
C ALA A 92 -13.41 0.21 -2.42
N PHE A 93 -12.35 -0.44 -2.89
CA PHE A 93 -11.88 -0.37 -4.27
C PHE A 93 -12.24 -1.60 -5.11
N ARG A 94 -13.13 -2.50 -4.62
CA ARG A 94 -13.50 -3.72 -5.36
C ARG A 94 -13.98 -3.41 -6.77
N HIS A 95 -14.97 -2.53 -6.89
CA HIS A 95 -15.57 -2.19 -8.18
C HIS A 95 -14.52 -1.71 -9.19
N ASP A 96 -13.67 -0.75 -8.80
CA ASP A 96 -12.62 -0.24 -9.67
C ASP A 96 -11.58 -1.28 -10.05
N LEU A 97 -11.16 -2.12 -9.11
CA LEU A 97 -10.17 -3.16 -9.35
C LEU A 97 -10.72 -4.30 -10.22
N THR A 98 -12.00 -4.66 -10.08
CA THR A 98 -12.68 -5.63 -10.95
C THR A 98 -12.78 -5.12 -12.38
N GLU A 99 -13.15 -3.84 -12.58
CA GLU A 99 -13.19 -3.24 -13.92
C GLU A 99 -11.79 -3.10 -14.53
N LEU A 100 -10.78 -2.74 -13.73
CA LEU A 100 -9.39 -2.71 -14.18
C LEU A 100 -8.93 -4.09 -14.65
N LYS A 101 -9.30 -5.14 -13.92
CA LYS A 101 -9.01 -6.54 -14.29
C LYS A 101 -9.68 -6.93 -15.60
N ALA A 102 -10.91 -6.48 -15.84
CA ALA A 102 -11.60 -6.70 -17.12
C ALA A 102 -10.90 -6.02 -18.30
N LEU A 103 -10.35 -4.81 -18.11
CA LEU A 103 -9.54 -4.13 -19.14
C LEU A 103 -8.18 -4.82 -19.34
N TRP A 104 -7.53 -5.24 -18.26
CA TRP A 104 -6.23 -5.93 -18.34
C TRP A 104 -6.33 -7.23 -19.14
N ARG A 105 -7.39 -8.02 -18.94
CA ARG A 105 -7.69 -9.27 -19.69
C ARG A 105 -7.76 -9.08 -21.20
N GLN A 106 -7.99 -7.87 -21.69
CA GLN A 106 -8.08 -7.56 -23.13
C GLN A 106 -6.70 -7.23 -23.75
N THR A 107 -5.64 -7.19 -22.95
CA THR A 107 -4.28 -6.93 -23.41
C THR A 107 -3.54 -8.23 -23.75
N PRO A 108 -2.44 -8.18 -24.53
CA PRO A 108 -1.65 -9.37 -24.85
C PRO A 108 -1.04 -10.10 -23.64
N PHE A 109 -0.80 -9.37 -22.54
CA PHE A 109 -0.25 -9.92 -21.29
C PHE A 109 -1.35 -10.26 -20.26
N GLY A 110 -2.60 -9.95 -20.59
CA GLY A 110 -3.77 -10.14 -19.74
C GLY A 110 -4.16 -11.60 -19.58
N SER A 111 -4.46 -12.02 -18.34
CA SER A 111 -4.98 -13.35 -18.04
C SER A 111 -5.90 -13.35 -16.80
N ASN A 112 -6.22 -14.55 -16.30
CA ASN A 112 -6.95 -14.77 -15.06
C ASN A 112 -6.06 -15.13 -13.87
N ARG A 113 -4.73 -15.09 -14.04
CA ARG A 113 -3.81 -15.52 -12.98
C ARG A 113 -3.85 -14.56 -11.78
N PRO A 114 -3.69 -15.09 -10.55
CA PRO A 114 -3.52 -14.27 -9.36
C PRO A 114 -2.37 -13.25 -9.47
N SER A 115 -1.30 -13.59 -10.18
CA SER A 115 -0.10 -12.77 -10.36
C SER A 115 -0.30 -11.51 -11.21
N ASP A 116 -1.37 -11.45 -12.00
CA ASP A 116 -1.54 -10.41 -13.02
C ASP A 116 -1.58 -8.99 -12.47
N GLY A 117 -2.01 -8.79 -11.22
CA GLY A 117 -1.93 -7.48 -10.58
C GLY A 117 -0.49 -6.97 -10.45
N ALA A 118 0.45 -7.84 -10.06
CA ALA A 118 1.86 -7.50 -9.97
C ALA A 118 2.49 -7.28 -11.37
N VAL A 119 2.09 -8.11 -12.35
CA VAL A 119 2.52 -7.95 -13.75
C VAL A 119 2.05 -6.60 -14.31
N LEU A 120 0.78 -6.24 -14.12
CA LEU A 120 0.23 -4.96 -14.54
C LEU A 120 1.00 -3.78 -13.92
N VAL A 121 1.32 -3.83 -12.62
CA VAL A 121 2.13 -2.78 -11.97
C VAL A 121 3.52 -2.66 -12.60
N SER A 122 4.17 -3.80 -12.87
CA SER A 122 5.49 -3.81 -13.53
C SER A 122 5.42 -3.20 -14.93
N GLU A 123 4.41 -3.59 -15.72
CA GLU A 123 4.20 -3.08 -17.07
C GLU A 123 3.89 -1.58 -17.09
N MET A 124 3.07 -1.09 -16.16
CA MET A 124 2.76 0.34 -16.05
C MET A 124 3.96 1.18 -15.56
N LYS A 125 5.00 0.56 -15.00
CA LYS A 125 6.24 1.26 -14.61
C LYS A 125 7.29 1.26 -15.70
N GLY A 126 7.48 0.13 -16.38
CA GLY A 126 8.55 -0.03 -17.37
C GLY A 126 8.12 0.23 -18.81
N ASN A 127 6.86 -0.06 -19.13
CA ASN A 127 6.37 -0.23 -20.50
C ASN A 127 5.04 0.52 -20.73
N ALA A 128 4.78 1.60 -19.98
CA ALA A 128 3.50 2.31 -20.00
C ALA A 128 3.12 2.80 -21.41
N ASP A 129 4.07 3.25 -22.21
CA ASP A 129 3.82 3.80 -23.55
C ASP A 129 3.64 2.72 -24.63
N THR A 130 3.51 1.45 -24.25
CA THR A 130 3.30 0.35 -25.19
C THR A 130 1.97 0.53 -25.94
N PRO A 131 1.95 0.48 -27.30
CA PRO A 131 0.73 0.67 -28.08
C PRO A 131 -0.41 -0.33 -27.78
N ALA A 132 -0.08 -1.47 -27.17
CA ALA A 132 -1.04 -2.46 -26.73
C ALA A 132 -1.88 -2.02 -25.52
N TYR A 133 -1.49 -0.95 -24.81
CA TYR A 133 -2.20 -0.41 -23.66
C TYR A 133 -3.09 0.75 -24.07
N THR A 134 -4.40 0.56 -23.89
CA THR A 134 -5.39 1.55 -24.29
C THR A 134 -5.43 2.73 -23.32
N THR A 135 -5.85 3.90 -23.78
CA THR A 135 -6.10 5.06 -22.90
C THR A 135 -7.10 4.72 -21.79
N ALA A 136 -8.07 3.84 -22.05
CA ALA A 136 -9.02 3.38 -21.04
C ALA A 136 -8.32 2.60 -19.91
N LEU A 137 -7.39 1.70 -20.25
CA LEU A 137 -6.59 0.96 -19.28
C LEU A 137 -5.76 1.92 -18.41
N HIS A 138 -5.04 2.86 -19.01
CA HIS A 138 -4.24 3.85 -18.26
C HIS A 138 -5.09 4.69 -17.31
N ARG A 139 -6.23 5.20 -17.80
CA ARG A 139 -7.15 5.99 -16.96
C ARG A 139 -7.68 5.17 -15.80
N LYS A 140 -8.07 3.91 -16.05
CA LYS A 140 -8.61 3.04 -15.00
C LYS A 140 -7.55 2.62 -14.00
N TYR A 141 -6.31 2.34 -14.44
CA TYR A 141 -5.17 2.07 -13.57
C TYR A 141 -4.90 3.26 -12.64
N ALA A 142 -4.78 4.47 -13.20
CA ALA A 142 -4.54 5.68 -12.42
C ALA A 142 -5.71 6.03 -11.47
N GLN A 143 -6.96 5.79 -11.88
CA GLN A 143 -8.12 5.92 -11.00
C GLN A 143 -8.08 4.94 -9.84
N THR A 144 -7.82 3.67 -10.13
CA THR A 144 -7.79 2.60 -9.13
C THR A 144 -6.69 2.86 -8.10
N LEU A 145 -5.48 3.21 -8.54
CA LEU A 145 -4.39 3.58 -7.63
C LEU A 145 -4.72 4.78 -6.75
N ARG A 146 -5.41 5.80 -7.27
CA ARG A 146 -5.83 6.95 -6.45
C ARG A 146 -6.81 6.54 -5.34
N ILE A 147 -7.78 5.69 -5.65
CA ILE A 147 -8.76 5.19 -4.66
C ILE A 147 -8.03 4.33 -3.61
N MET A 148 -7.12 3.46 -4.04
CA MET A 148 -6.36 2.61 -3.14
C MET A 148 -5.43 3.43 -2.25
N ALA A 149 -4.71 4.41 -2.79
CA ALA A 149 -3.89 5.35 -2.01
C ALA A 149 -4.73 6.10 -0.97
N LYS A 150 -5.96 6.50 -1.31
CA LYS A 150 -6.89 7.09 -0.33
C LYS A 150 -7.26 6.11 0.79
N CYS A 151 -7.43 4.83 0.47
CA CYS A 151 -7.69 3.79 1.46
C CYS A 151 -6.49 3.52 2.37
N VAL A 152 -5.26 3.72 1.89
CA VAL A 152 -4.01 3.60 2.67
C VAL A 152 -3.92 4.67 3.78
N GLU A 153 -4.54 5.83 3.61
CA GLU A 153 -4.51 6.88 4.63
C GLU A 153 -5.15 6.46 5.97
N GLN A 154 -6.18 5.62 5.93
CA GLN A 154 -6.91 5.13 7.11
C GLN A 154 -6.02 4.31 8.07
N PRO A 155 -5.35 3.22 7.64
CA PRO A 155 -4.47 2.45 8.53
C PRO A 155 -3.25 3.23 9.00
N ILE A 156 -2.81 4.26 8.26
CA ILE A 156 -1.77 5.19 8.74
C ILE A 156 -2.31 6.02 9.91
N THR A 157 -3.46 6.66 9.70
CA THR A 157 -4.09 7.57 10.68
C THR A 157 -4.41 6.84 11.97
N TYR A 158 -5.00 5.64 11.92
CA TYR A 158 -5.48 4.90 13.10
C TYR A 158 -4.57 3.74 13.52
N SER A 159 -3.27 3.90 13.32
CA SER A 159 -2.26 2.87 13.61
C SER A 159 -2.13 2.55 15.11
N GLY A 160 -2.34 3.52 16.01
CA GLY A 160 -2.30 3.35 17.49
C GLY A 160 -3.59 2.86 18.15
N GLY A 161 -4.68 2.68 17.40
CA GLY A 161 -6.01 2.36 17.95
C GLY A 161 -7.07 3.35 17.48
N SER A 162 -8.32 3.16 17.89
CA SER A 162 -9.44 4.00 17.42
C SER A 162 -9.42 5.44 17.94
N ASN A 163 -8.75 5.68 19.08
CA ASN A 163 -8.78 6.97 19.78
C ASN A 163 -7.46 7.75 19.68
N GLU A 164 -6.43 7.16 19.05
CA GLU A 164 -5.13 7.79 18.89
C GLU A 164 -4.80 7.90 17.40
N GLN A 165 -4.80 9.13 16.89
CA GLN A 165 -4.43 9.41 15.51
C GLN A 165 -2.92 9.63 15.40
N TYR A 166 -2.30 9.04 14.38
CA TYR A 166 -0.88 9.22 14.06
C TYR A 166 0.09 8.81 15.18
N ALA A 167 -0.31 7.86 16.03
CA ALA A 167 0.51 7.40 17.15
C ALA A 167 1.80 6.68 16.70
N VAL A 168 1.75 5.99 15.55
CA VAL A 168 2.89 5.21 15.02
C VAL A 168 3.48 5.86 13.78
N PHE A 169 2.62 6.37 12.92
CA PHE A 169 3.00 6.92 11.63
C PHE A 169 2.73 8.41 11.60
N SER A 170 3.65 9.16 11.01
CA SER A 170 3.50 10.60 10.79
C SER A 170 2.35 10.90 9.82
N ARG A 171 1.79 12.12 9.95
CA ARG A 171 0.81 12.61 8.98
C ARG A 171 1.47 12.73 7.61
N GLN A 172 0.71 12.34 6.58
CA GLN A 172 1.18 12.36 5.21
C GLN A 172 1.34 13.81 4.73
N LYS A 173 2.40 14.07 3.98
CA LYS A 173 2.74 15.38 3.40
C LYS A 173 3.23 15.21 1.97
N ARG A 174 3.08 16.23 1.13
CA ARG A 174 3.67 16.17 -0.21
C ARG A 174 5.19 16.14 -0.11
N LEU A 175 5.86 15.51 -1.06
CA LEU A 175 7.32 15.42 -1.05
C LEU A 175 7.98 16.80 -1.04
N ASP A 176 7.44 17.78 -1.78
CA ASP A 176 7.91 19.16 -1.78
C ASP A 176 7.64 19.96 -0.49
N GLU A 177 6.86 19.40 0.44
CA GLU A 177 6.61 19.97 1.77
C GLU A 177 7.46 19.31 2.88
N LEU A 178 8.26 18.30 2.52
CA LEU A 178 9.16 17.62 3.45
C LEU A 178 10.50 18.37 3.55
N SER A 179 11.22 18.12 4.65
CA SER A 179 12.60 18.61 4.80
C SER A 179 13.48 18.04 3.69
N GLU A 180 14.37 18.85 3.12
CA GLU A 180 15.38 18.41 2.14
C GLU A 180 16.29 17.30 2.68
N SER A 181 16.36 17.14 3.99
CA SER A 181 17.12 16.10 4.66
C SER A 181 16.46 14.71 4.60
N VAL A 182 15.16 14.63 4.30
CA VAL A 182 14.44 13.35 4.16
C VAL A 182 14.78 12.71 2.82
N VAL A 183 15.13 11.42 2.85
CA VAL A 183 15.52 10.70 1.63
C VAL A 183 14.27 10.17 0.93
N ALA A 184 14.05 10.59 -0.32
CA ALA A 184 12.93 10.11 -1.13
C ALA A 184 13.25 8.76 -1.81
N LEU A 185 12.21 7.95 -2.04
CA LEU A 185 12.36 6.79 -2.93
C LEU A 185 12.70 7.24 -4.36
N PRO A 186 13.58 6.51 -5.07
CA PRO A 186 13.81 6.72 -6.50
C PRO A 186 12.50 6.69 -7.29
N GLY A 187 12.32 7.64 -8.21
CA GLY A 187 11.10 7.75 -9.03
C GLY A 187 9.90 8.43 -8.33
N SER A 188 10.10 9.02 -7.15
CA SER A 188 9.09 9.87 -6.51
C SER A 188 8.95 11.22 -7.22
N ALA A 189 7.72 11.71 -7.36
CA ALA A 189 7.42 13.05 -7.86
C ALA A 189 7.26 14.05 -6.71
N LEU A 190 7.53 15.34 -6.96
CA LEU A 190 7.42 16.39 -5.94
C LEU A 190 6.01 16.52 -5.33
N ASN A 191 4.98 16.21 -6.13
CA ASN A 191 3.59 16.24 -5.70
C ASN A 191 3.09 14.91 -5.11
N ASP A 192 3.95 13.90 -4.98
CA ASP A 192 3.56 12.64 -4.33
C ASP A 192 3.25 12.90 -2.86
N LEU A 193 2.10 12.41 -2.39
CA LEU A 193 1.75 12.41 -0.98
C LEU A 193 2.47 11.24 -0.31
N CYS A 194 3.33 11.55 0.65
CA CYS A 194 4.29 10.64 1.25
C CYS A 194 4.05 10.45 2.74
N ILE A 195 4.38 9.27 3.23
CA ILE A 195 4.62 8.99 4.65
C ILE A 195 6.13 8.91 4.88
N VAL A 196 6.63 9.51 5.96
CA VAL A 196 8.04 9.38 6.36
C VAL A 196 8.19 8.21 7.32
N ILE A 197 8.99 7.22 6.92
CA ILE A 197 9.32 6.04 7.71
C ILE A 197 10.66 6.28 8.42
N PRO A 198 10.70 6.23 9.76
CA PRO A 198 11.96 6.40 10.49
C PRO A 198 12.99 5.32 10.16
N ASP A 199 14.28 5.67 10.17
CA ASP A 199 15.40 4.76 9.86
C ASP A 199 15.33 3.44 10.65
N ALA A 200 14.99 3.50 11.93
CA ALA A 200 14.87 2.32 12.77
C ALA A 200 13.81 1.32 12.26
N MET A 201 12.71 1.80 11.68
CA MET A 201 11.70 0.94 11.05
C MET A 201 12.16 0.45 9.69
N TRP A 202 12.77 1.34 8.90
CA TRP A 202 13.24 1.04 7.54
C TRP A 202 14.28 -0.09 7.51
N VAL A 203 15.25 -0.05 8.43
CA VAL A 203 16.32 -1.05 8.55
C VAL A 203 15.87 -2.27 9.37
N GLY A 204 14.95 -2.09 10.32
CA GLY A 204 14.51 -3.16 11.23
C GLY A 204 13.52 -4.15 10.64
N TRP A 205 12.82 -3.80 9.55
CA TRP A 205 11.90 -4.73 8.87
C TRP A 205 12.61 -5.90 8.16
N PRO A 206 13.71 -5.71 7.41
CA PRO A 206 14.44 -6.81 6.77
C PRO A 206 15.12 -7.80 7.73
N GLN A 207 15.62 -7.34 8.89
CA GLN A 207 16.54 -8.12 9.73
C GLN A 207 15.89 -9.17 10.66
N LYS A 208 14.57 -9.17 10.80
CA LYS A 208 13.87 -10.05 11.78
C LYS A 208 13.25 -11.33 11.19
N LEU A 209 13.42 -11.59 9.90
CA LEU A 209 12.95 -12.84 9.28
C LEU A 209 13.95 -14.00 9.41
N ASP A 210 15.19 -13.73 9.80
CA ASP A 210 16.24 -14.75 9.96
C ASP A 210 16.20 -15.47 11.34
N GLY A 211 15.14 -15.25 12.14
CA GLY A 211 15.02 -15.77 13.52
C GLY A 211 14.02 -16.91 13.71
N PHE A 212 13.52 -17.51 12.62
CA PHE A 212 12.66 -18.70 12.65
C PHE A 212 13.34 -19.84 11.88
N GLU A 213 14.41 -20.39 12.47
CA GLU A 213 14.87 -21.77 12.21
C GLU A 213 14.46 -22.68 13.38
#